data_AF-A0A0F9BR04-F1
#
_entry.id   AF-A0A0F9BR04-F1
#
_cell.length_a   1.000
_cell.length_b   1.000
_cell.length_c   1.000
_cell.angle_alpha   90.00
_cell.angle_beta   90.00
_cell.angle_gamma   90.00
#
_symmetry.space_group_name_H-M   'P 1'
#
loop_
_entity.id
_entity.type
_entity.pdbx_description
1 polymer ?
#
loop_
_entity_poly.entity_id
_entity_poly.type
_entity_poly.pdbx_seq_one_letter_code
_entity_poly.pdbx_strand_id
1 'polypeptide(L)'
;YENTKDLFKNSIMAIRSFRKNKKYSKREGIKKLEKLAKSRMNYCSARINLEKARVLGKQGEHAAAAEKFATATSQFRDVCIVFKKNRKHKELKTVYYLCRAWENIELAKLHEDPDRFAKAAQLFTKLKKIFTENKMKLLASGNSAFCQALKHSIIFDKEINIKNKTELYSKIQSMLRIAASSYRKGSFEGGADWTLATSTQFDATWYLIRADKEMNLEKKNDFLKRGTEILKSTAELFGEAGYRNKEKDIIEKLNMVKKGEKIIISALNTIQEPSLFRSTVGIVTPICPIETSQSTRISEVLQFIKKAARFKRKKRFKVSGVEIRKSVNGVKSKFKKNIQYKEEIKPLKPKKAKKYTETSLLEAEISEEQRLIMESEIDFEERKFSCIVHKGVIHSTVYICPNCKTFYCLKCVSALKKIGENCWYCDFEFDL
;
A
#
# COMPACT_ATOMS: atom_id res chain seq x y z
N TYR A 1 8.24 13.35 -1.28
CA TYR A 1 7.47 13.15 -0.04
C TYR A 1 8.22 13.57 1.22
N GLU A 2 9.54 13.31 1.35
CA GLU A 2 10.32 13.74 2.53
C GLU A 2 10.26 15.26 2.74
N ASN A 3 10.57 16.05 1.70
CA ASN A 3 10.43 17.52 1.77
C ASN A 3 9.03 17.98 2.20
N THR A 4 7.98 17.34 1.68
CA THR A 4 6.58 17.65 2.03
C THR A 4 6.25 17.29 3.48
N LYS A 5 6.76 16.16 3.96
CA LYS A 5 6.62 15.72 5.36
C LYS A 5 7.27 16.74 6.30
N ASP A 6 8.45 17.25 5.96
CA ASP A 6 9.15 18.28 6.74
C ASP A 6 8.39 19.61 6.74
N LEU A 7 7.80 20.01 5.61
CA LEU A 7 6.93 21.18 5.55
C LEU A 7 5.71 21.05 6.49
N PHE A 8 5.07 19.87 6.56
CA PHE A 8 3.97 19.64 7.50
C PHE A 8 4.45 19.60 8.95
N LYS A 9 5.61 19.00 9.24
CA LYS A 9 6.24 19.03 10.57
C LYS A 9 6.47 20.47 11.03
N ASN A 10 7.04 21.31 10.17
CA ASN A 10 7.25 22.74 10.42
C ASN A 10 5.94 23.49 10.64
N SER A 11 4.91 23.17 9.85
CA SER A 11 3.56 23.74 10.00
C SER A 11 2.93 23.37 11.35
N ILE A 12 3.04 22.11 11.79
CA ILE A 12 2.56 21.66 13.10
C ILE A 12 3.27 22.41 14.23
N MET A 13 4.59 22.58 14.14
CA MET A 13 5.35 23.36 15.13
C MET A 13 4.89 24.82 15.18
N ALA A 14 4.66 25.44 14.02
CA ALA A 14 4.14 26.80 13.93
C ALA A 14 2.73 26.92 14.55
N ILE A 15 1.82 26.01 14.21
CA ILE A 15 0.46 25.94 14.77
C ILE A 15 0.49 25.80 16.29
N ARG A 16 1.32 24.90 16.82
CA ARG A 16 1.48 24.70 18.28
C ARG A 16 2.01 25.95 18.98
N SER A 17 2.99 26.64 18.38
CA SER A 17 3.51 27.89 18.93
C SER A 17 2.46 29.01 18.96
N PHE A 18 1.60 29.06 17.94
CA PHE A 18 0.51 30.03 17.86
C PHE A 18 -0.59 29.73 18.89
N ARG A 19 -0.89 28.44 19.11
CA ARG A 19 -1.87 27.98 20.11
C ARG A 19 -1.53 28.45 21.53
N LYS A 20 -0.24 28.48 21.88
CA LYS A 20 0.24 28.94 23.21
C LYS A 20 0.05 30.45 23.45
N ASN A 21 -0.16 31.25 22.40
CA ASN A 21 -0.15 32.72 22.48
C ASN A 21 -1.54 33.39 22.43
N LYS A 22 -2.66 32.66 22.39
CA LYS A 22 -4.02 33.25 22.24
C LYS A 22 -5.01 32.92 23.37
N LYS A 23 -5.81 33.93 23.77
CA LYS A 23 -7.07 33.81 24.54
C LYS A 23 -8.15 33.08 23.73
N TYR A 24 -9.11 32.48 24.44
CA TYR A 24 -9.85 31.25 24.14
C TYR A 24 -10.63 31.12 22.80
N SER A 25 -10.96 32.20 22.07
CA SER A 25 -12.03 32.13 21.05
C SER A 25 -11.70 31.44 19.71
N LYS A 26 -10.42 31.13 19.41
CA LYS A 26 -10.02 30.43 18.16
C LYS A 26 -9.36 29.05 18.38
N ARG A 27 -9.50 28.47 19.59
CA ARG A 27 -8.81 27.20 19.94
C ARG A 27 -9.26 26.01 19.10
N GLU A 28 -10.55 25.95 18.74
CA GLU A 28 -11.11 24.79 18.02
C GLU A 28 -10.63 24.70 16.56
N GLY A 29 -10.63 25.81 15.82
CA GLY A 29 -10.08 25.85 14.46
C GLY A 29 -8.58 25.50 14.40
N ILE A 30 -7.80 25.96 15.39
CA ILE A 30 -6.36 25.65 15.50
C ILE A 30 -6.14 24.14 15.76
N LYS A 31 -6.96 23.52 16.62
CA LYS A 31 -6.90 22.06 16.86
C LYS A 31 -7.23 21.27 15.59
N LYS A 32 -8.27 21.68 14.84
CA LYS A 32 -8.64 21.05 13.56
C LYS A 32 -7.51 21.15 12.53
N LEU A 33 -6.87 22.31 12.41
CA LEU A 33 -5.70 22.50 11.54
C LEU A 33 -4.49 21.65 11.97
N GLU A 34 -4.21 21.55 13.27
CA GLU A 34 -3.14 20.68 13.78
C GLU A 34 -3.42 19.21 13.44
N LYS A 35 -4.66 18.75 13.66
CA LYS A 35 -5.09 17.37 13.35
C LYS A 35 -4.95 17.08 11.85
N LEU A 36 -5.37 18.01 11.00
CA LEU A 36 -5.23 17.88 9.56
C LEU A 36 -3.76 17.82 9.12
N ALA A 37 -2.92 18.72 9.61
CA ALA A 37 -1.50 18.74 9.27
C ALA A 37 -0.79 17.44 9.71
N LYS A 38 -1.15 16.89 10.88
CA LYS A 38 -0.67 15.56 11.32
C LYS A 38 -1.11 14.45 10.37
N SER A 39 -2.38 14.43 9.98
CA SER A 39 -2.89 13.42 9.03
C SER A 39 -2.16 13.48 7.68
N ARG A 40 -1.87 14.68 7.16
CA ARG A 40 -1.09 14.86 5.93
C ARG A 40 0.37 14.43 6.07
N MET A 41 1.00 14.72 7.22
CA MET A 41 2.34 14.23 7.54
C MET A 41 2.37 12.70 7.58
N ASN A 42 1.37 12.06 8.20
CA ASN A 42 1.23 10.61 8.26
C ASN A 42 1.04 10.02 6.86
N TYR A 43 0.20 10.62 6.01
CA TYR A 43 0.06 10.20 4.61
C TYR A 43 1.40 10.24 3.85
N CYS A 44 2.17 11.33 3.99
CA CYS A 44 3.49 11.44 3.36
C CYS A 44 4.44 10.34 3.87
N SER A 45 4.44 10.09 5.19
CA SER A 45 5.22 9.00 5.78
C SER A 45 4.81 7.63 5.26
N ALA A 46 3.51 7.39 5.11
CA ALA A 46 2.97 6.13 4.59
C ALA A 46 3.44 5.87 3.15
N ARG A 47 3.42 6.91 2.31
CA ARG A 47 3.95 6.84 0.93
C ARG A 47 5.45 6.55 0.90
N ILE A 48 6.24 7.18 1.77
CA ILE A 48 7.67 6.90 1.88
C ILE A 48 7.91 5.43 2.25
N ASN A 49 7.21 4.93 3.27
CA ASN A 49 7.32 3.54 3.70
C ASN A 49 6.90 2.56 2.61
N LEU A 50 5.81 2.86 1.88
CA LEU A 50 5.37 2.08 0.73
C LEU A 50 6.47 1.96 -0.34
N GLU A 51 7.06 3.09 -0.76
CA GLU A 51 8.12 3.03 -1.79
C GLU A 51 9.38 2.31 -1.29
N LYS A 52 9.76 2.49 -0.02
CA LYS A 52 10.85 1.73 0.60
C LYS A 52 10.57 0.23 0.61
N ALA A 53 9.35 -0.17 0.98
CA ALA A 53 8.92 -1.57 0.97
C ALA A 53 9.05 -2.20 -0.42
N ARG A 54 8.67 -1.47 -1.47
CA ARG A 54 8.79 -1.93 -2.87
C ARG A 54 10.24 -2.14 -3.28
N VAL A 55 11.15 -1.24 -2.90
CA VAL A 55 12.58 -1.38 -3.19
C VAL A 55 13.15 -2.60 -2.47
N LEU A 56 12.91 -2.72 -1.16
CA LEU A 56 13.34 -3.86 -0.34
C LEU A 56 12.81 -5.19 -0.88
N GLY A 57 11.52 -5.23 -1.23
CA GLY A 57 10.90 -6.43 -1.78
C GLY A 57 11.50 -6.85 -3.12
N LYS A 58 11.98 -5.91 -3.94
CA LYS A 58 12.70 -6.21 -5.20
C LYS A 58 14.11 -6.71 -4.95
N GLN A 59 14.73 -6.32 -3.84
CA GLN A 59 16.04 -6.80 -3.40
C GLN A 59 15.98 -8.18 -2.73
N GLY A 60 14.78 -8.72 -2.49
CA GLY A 60 14.60 -9.99 -1.77
C GLY A 60 14.60 -9.85 -0.25
N GLU A 61 14.67 -8.62 0.27
CA GLU A 61 14.65 -8.31 1.70
C GLU A 61 13.22 -8.41 2.26
N HIS A 62 12.65 -9.61 2.22
CA HIS A 62 11.22 -9.86 2.46
C HIS A 62 10.77 -9.43 3.86
N ALA A 63 11.55 -9.71 4.91
CA ALA A 63 11.21 -9.30 6.28
C ALA A 63 11.14 -7.77 6.43
N ALA A 64 12.15 -7.06 5.93
CA ALA A 64 12.19 -5.60 5.97
C ALA A 64 11.08 -4.99 5.10
N ALA A 65 10.80 -5.57 3.93
CA ALA A 65 9.71 -5.14 3.06
C ALA A 65 8.35 -5.30 3.74
N ALA A 66 8.08 -6.45 4.37
CA ALA A 66 6.86 -6.73 5.12
C ALA A 66 6.65 -5.69 6.23
N GLU A 67 7.69 -5.39 7.03
CA GLU A 67 7.63 -4.39 8.09
C GLU A 67 7.26 -2.99 7.56
N LYS A 68 7.85 -2.58 6.42
CA LYS A 68 7.55 -1.29 5.80
C LYS A 68 6.15 -1.24 5.20
N PHE A 69 5.67 -2.32 4.58
CA PHE A 69 4.27 -2.43 4.16
C PHE A 69 3.32 -2.37 5.35
N ALA A 70 3.57 -3.10 6.44
CA ALA A 70 2.77 -3.08 7.66
C ALA A 70 2.69 -1.66 8.26
N THR A 71 3.83 -0.98 8.34
CA THR A 71 3.91 0.41 8.80
C THR A 71 3.10 1.34 7.90
N ALA A 72 3.23 1.23 6.58
CA ALA A 72 2.47 2.02 5.62
C ALA A 72 0.96 1.74 5.75
N THR A 73 0.56 0.48 5.88
CA THR A 73 -0.83 0.04 6.10
C THR A 73 -1.44 0.71 7.33
N SER A 74 -0.75 0.66 8.48
CA SER A 74 -1.20 1.30 9.72
C SER A 74 -1.38 2.81 9.53
N GLN A 75 -0.41 3.47 8.90
CA GLN A 75 -0.48 4.91 8.65
C GLN A 75 -1.60 5.29 7.67
N PHE A 76 -1.84 4.50 6.62
CA PHE A 76 -2.97 4.74 5.71
C PHE A 76 -4.32 4.51 6.40
N ARG A 77 -4.42 3.53 7.30
CA ARG A 77 -5.62 3.31 8.13
C ARG A 77 -5.95 4.54 8.98
N ASP A 78 -4.96 5.09 9.69
CA ASP A 78 -5.12 6.29 10.50
C ASP A 78 -5.61 7.48 9.65
N VAL A 79 -5.04 7.63 8.45
CA VAL A 79 -5.44 8.67 7.51
C VAL A 79 -6.89 8.44 7.04
N CYS A 80 -7.29 7.22 6.71
CA CYS A 80 -8.68 6.88 6.34
C CYS A 80 -9.68 7.30 7.42
N ILE A 81 -9.38 7.02 8.70
CA ILE A 81 -10.27 7.34 9.84
C ILE A 81 -10.54 8.85 9.92
N VAL A 82 -9.56 9.68 9.60
CA VAL A 82 -9.71 11.15 9.61
C VAL A 82 -10.57 11.65 8.43
N PHE A 83 -10.60 10.94 7.29
CA PHE A 83 -11.23 11.37 6.05
C PHE A 83 -12.52 10.61 5.66
N LYS A 84 -13.20 9.97 6.63
CA LYS A 84 -14.39 9.09 6.46
C LYS A 84 -15.52 9.55 5.52
N LYS A 85 -15.68 10.85 5.23
CA LYS A 85 -16.83 11.41 4.49
C LYS A 85 -16.55 11.83 3.04
N ASN A 86 -15.42 11.47 2.42
CA ASN A 86 -15.05 12.00 1.10
C ASN A 86 -14.90 10.90 0.01
N ARG A 87 -15.17 11.20 -1.27
CA ARG A 87 -14.86 10.37 -2.45
C ARG A 87 -13.41 9.83 -2.41
N LYS A 88 -12.48 10.64 -1.90
CA LYS A 88 -11.05 10.33 -1.67
C LYS A 88 -10.80 9.28 -0.57
N HIS A 89 -11.81 8.91 0.21
CA HIS A 89 -11.76 7.78 1.16
C HIS A 89 -11.63 6.44 0.41
N LYS A 90 -12.26 6.28 -0.76
CA LYS A 90 -12.14 5.06 -1.57
C LYS A 90 -10.68 4.87 -2.03
N GLU A 91 -10.04 5.94 -2.49
CA GLU A 91 -8.62 5.92 -2.91
C GLU A 91 -7.69 5.54 -1.75
N LEU A 92 -7.86 6.15 -0.57
CA LEU A 92 -7.06 5.79 0.61
C LEU A 92 -7.32 4.34 1.06
N LYS A 93 -8.58 3.88 0.99
CA LYS A 93 -8.96 2.49 1.28
C LYS A 93 -8.32 1.52 0.29
N THR A 94 -8.23 1.88 -0.98
CA THR A 94 -7.49 1.12 -2.01
C THR A 94 -6.03 0.97 -1.64
N VAL A 95 -5.34 2.07 -1.29
CA VAL A 95 -3.90 2.00 -0.93
C VAL A 95 -3.68 1.18 0.33
N TYR A 96 -4.57 1.30 1.32
CA TYR A 96 -4.55 0.48 2.53
C TYR A 96 -4.59 -1.02 2.20
N TYR A 97 -5.57 -1.47 1.40
CA TYR A 97 -5.67 -2.89 1.07
C TYR A 97 -4.53 -3.38 0.17
N LEU A 98 -4.00 -2.53 -0.71
CA LEU A 98 -2.82 -2.88 -1.51
C LEU A 98 -1.60 -3.12 -0.63
N CYS A 99 -1.32 -2.22 0.32
CA CYS A 99 -0.22 -2.39 1.27
C CYS A 99 -0.39 -3.67 2.10
N ARG A 100 -1.62 -3.97 2.55
CA ARG A 100 -1.93 -5.19 3.30
C ARG A 100 -1.74 -6.45 2.44
N ALA A 101 -2.14 -6.42 1.17
CA ALA A 101 -1.96 -7.55 0.27
C ALA A 101 -0.47 -7.82 0.03
N TRP A 102 0.32 -6.76 -0.23
CA TRP A 102 1.76 -6.88 -0.43
C TRP A 102 2.50 -7.31 0.85
N GLU A 103 2.12 -6.82 2.03
CA GLU A 103 2.63 -7.32 3.32
C GLU A 103 2.47 -8.85 3.42
N ASN A 104 1.27 -9.37 3.11
CA ASN A 104 1.00 -10.80 3.15
C ASN A 104 1.83 -11.58 2.13
N ILE A 105 2.05 -11.03 0.93
CA ILE A 105 2.94 -11.64 -0.07
C ILE A 105 4.38 -11.73 0.44
N GLU A 106 4.92 -10.66 1.05
CA GLU A 106 6.29 -10.69 1.56
C GLU A 106 6.43 -11.71 2.69
N LEU A 107 5.47 -11.76 3.62
CA LEU A 107 5.45 -12.74 4.70
C LEU A 107 5.27 -14.17 4.18
N ALA A 108 4.43 -14.37 3.16
CA ALA A 108 4.25 -15.66 2.51
C ALA A 108 5.55 -16.17 1.89
N LYS A 109 6.33 -15.29 1.26
CA LYS A 109 7.65 -15.63 0.71
C LYS A 109 8.68 -15.91 1.80
N LEU A 110 8.69 -15.10 2.87
CA LEU A 110 9.62 -15.25 3.97
C LEU A 110 9.45 -16.59 4.71
N HIS A 111 8.20 -17.04 4.88
CA HIS A 111 7.86 -18.21 5.67
C HIS A 111 7.39 -19.42 4.86
N GLU A 112 7.40 -19.32 3.52
CA GLU A 112 6.80 -20.31 2.63
C GLU A 112 5.38 -20.72 3.07
N ASP A 113 4.57 -19.70 3.38
CA ASP A 113 3.23 -19.83 3.96
C ASP A 113 2.15 -19.68 2.87
N PRO A 114 1.45 -20.78 2.50
CA PRO A 114 0.43 -20.75 1.47
C PRO A 114 -0.84 -19.97 1.88
N ASP A 115 -1.13 -19.86 3.18
CA ASP A 115 -2.33 -19.19 3.66
C ASP A 115 -2.19 -17.67 3.62
N ARG A 116 -0.98 -17.16 3.79
CA ARG A 116 -0.70 -15.74 3.53
C ARG A 116 -0.86 -15.37 2.06
N PHE A 117 -0.50 -16.24 1.11
CA PHE A 117 -0.87 -16.02 -0.29
C PHE A 117 -2.38 -16.07 -0.52
N ALA A 118 -3.10 -16.97 0.17
CA ALA A 118 -4.56 -17.00 0.13
C ALA A 118 -5.18 -15.68 0.63
N LYS A 119 -4.67 -15.16 1.75
CA LYS A 119 -5.10 -13.88 2.32
C LYS A 119 -4.83 -12.71 1.37
N ALA A 120 -3.66 -12.68 0.73
CA ALA A 120 -3.34 -11.68 -0.30
C ALA A 120 -4.33 -11.75 -1.48
N ALA A 121 -4.65 -12.95 -1.98
CA ALA A 121 -5.64 -13.13 -3.03
C ALA A 121 -7.02 -12.60 -2.64
N GLN A 122 -7.47 -12.87 -1.41
CA GLN A 122 -8.73 -12.34 -0.89
C GLN A 122 -8.73 -10.81 -0.81
N LEU A 123 -7.61 -10.20 -0.39
CA LEU A 123 -7.47 -8.75 -0.33
C LEU A 123 -7.55 -8.12 -1.73
N PHE A 124 -6.95 -8.75 -2.76
CA PHE A 124 -7.13 -8.32 -4.15
C PHE A 124 -8.57 -8.48 -4.65
N THR A 125 -9.26 -9.55 -4.26
CA THR A 125 -10.69 -9.72 -4.56
C THR A 125 -11.53 -8.62 -3.90
N LYS A 126 -11.19 -8.18 -2.67
CA LYS A 126 -11.82 -7.01 -2.03
C LYS A 126 -11.51 -5.72 -2.80
N LEU A 127 -10.26 -5.51 -3.22
CA LEU A 127 -9.85 -4.37 -4.04
C LEU A 127 -10.62 -4.26 -5.37
N LYS A 128 -10.86 -5.38 -6.05
CA LYS A 128 -11.67 -5.45 -7.27
C LYS A 128 -13.07 -4.84 -7.07
N LYS A 129 -13.68 -5.00 -5.89
CA LYS A 129 -14.99 -4.41 -5.58
C LYS A 129 -14.92 -2.90 -5.31
N ILE A 130 -13.77 -2.41 -4.87
CA ILE A 130 -13.55 -0.99 -4.54
C ILE A 130 -13.22 -0.17 -5.79
N PHE A 131 -12.49 -0.75 -6.74
CA PHE A 131 -12.13 -0.08 -7.99
C PHE A 131 -13.37 0.28 -8.82
N THR A 132 -13.39 1.51 -9.33
CA THR A 132 -14.42 1.98 -10.26
C THR A 132 -14.05 1.67 -11.71
N GLU A 133 -12.77 1.86 -12.05
CA GLU A 133 -12.23 1.63 -13.40
C GLU A 133 -12.07 0.15 -13.71
N ASN A 134 -12.59 -0.29 -14.85
CA ASN A 134 -12.50 -1.69 -15.28
C ASN A 134 -11.05 -2.19 -15.37
N LYS A 135 -10.15 -1.34 -15.88
CA LYS A 135 -8.70 -1.60 -15.94
C LYS A 135 -8.15 -2.01 -14.57
N MET A 136 -8.49 -1.27 -13.51
CA MET A 136 -7.99 -1.57 -12.16
C MET A 136 -8.68 -2.79 -11.54
N LYS A 137 -9.94 -3.05 -11.87
CA LYS A 137 -10.62 -4.31 -11.48
C LYS A 137 -9.91 -5.53 -12.08
N LEU A 138 -9.48 -5.43 -13.33
CA LEU A 138 -8.74 -6.48 -14.03
C LEU A 138 -7.34 -6.67 -13.45
N LEU A 139 -6.64 -5.59 -13.10
CA LEU A 139 -5.36 -5.67 -12.36
C LEU A 139 -5.52 -6.44 -11.05
N ALA A 140 -6.53 -6.10 -10.25
CA ALA A 140 -6.81 -6.79 -8.99
C ALA A 140 -7.19 -8.26 -9.21
N SER A 141 -7.98 -8.56 -10.26
CA SER A 141 -8.34 -9.93 -10.63
C SER A 141 -7.11 -10.75 -11.01
N GLY A 142 -6.19 -10.17 -11.78
CA GLY A 142 -4.94 -10.81 -12.17
C GLY A 142 -4.03 -11.08 -10.97
N ASN A 143 -3.85 -10.09 -10.09
CA ASN A 143 -3.04 -10.25 -8.88
C ASN A 143 -3.62 -11.31 -7.93
N SER A 144 -4.95 -11.39 -7.82
CA SER A 144 -5.64 -12.40 -7.02
C SER A 144 -5.37 -13.81 -7.54
N ALA A 145 -5.56 -14.04 -8.83
CA ALA A 145 -5.27 -15.33 -9.47
C ALA A 145 -3.79 -15.70 -9.37
N PHE A 146 -2.88 -14.73 -9.56
CA PHE A 146 -1.44 -14.96 -9.41
C PHE A 146 -1.06 -15.36 -7.98
N CYS A 147 -1.66 -14.75 -6.95
CA CYS A 147 -1.48 -15.18 -5.56
C CYS A 147 -1.98 -16.61 -5.33
N GLN A 148 -3.09 -17.00 -5.96
CA GLN A 148 -3.58 -18.38 -5.87
C GLN A 148 -2.62 -19.38 -6.54
N ALA A 149 -2.01 -19.00 -7.66
CA ALA A 149 -0.94 -19.80 -8.27
C ALA A 149 0.24 -19.99 -7.32
N LEU A 150 0.70 -18.92 -6.65
CA LEU A 150 1.78 -18.96 -5.66
C LEU A 150 1.43 -19.81 -4.43
N LYS A 151 0.18 -19.73 -3.96
CA LYS A 151 -0.32 -20.63 -2.90
C LYS A 151 -0.16 -22.08 -3.34
N HIS A 152 -0.69 -22.43 -4.51
CA HIS A 152 -0.66 -23.80 -4.99
C HIS A 152 0.76 -24.28 -5.30
N SER A 153 1.69 -23.40 -5.68
CA SER A 153 3.07 -23.79 -5.93
C SER A 153 3.81 -24.21 -4.66
N ILE A 154 3.55 -23.57 -3.51
CA ILE A 154 4.11 -24.03 -2.23
C ILE A 154 3.61 -25.42 -1.89
N ILE A 155 2.29 -25.65 -2.03
CA ILE A 155 1.69 -26.95 -1.75
C ILE A 155 2.24 -28.00 -2.72
N PHE A 156 2.40 -27.64 -3.99
CA PHE A 156 2.99 -28.48 -5.01
C PHE A 156 4.42 -28.90 -4.67
N ASP A 157 5.25 -27.98 -4.14
CA ASP A 157 6.64 -28.30 -3.77
C ASP A 157 6.70 -29.29 -2.60
N LYS A 158 5.79 -29.17 -1.62
CA LYS A 158 5.71 -30.05 -0.44
C LYS A 158 5.05 -31.41 -0.72
N GLU A 159 4.20 -31.50 -1.74
CA GLU A 159 3.54 -32.75 -2.12
C GLU A 159 4.56 -33.78 -2.63
N ILE A 160 4.34 -35.06 -2.36
CA ILE A 160 5.21 -36.16 -2.79
C ILE A 160 4.48 -37.01 -3.85
N ASN A 161 3.17 -37.21 -3.68
CA ASN A 161 2.34 -38.02 -4.54
C ASN A 161 2.18 -37.37 -5.93
N ILE A 162 2.52 -38.12 -6.97
CA ILE A 162 2.52 -37.60 -8.34
C ILE A 162 1.10 -37.28 -8.87
N LYS A 163 0.07 -38.02 -8.43
CA LYS A 163 -1.32 -37.77 -8.82
C LYS A 163 -1.78 -36.43 -8.25
N ASN A 164 -1.57 -36.21 -6.95
CA ASN A 164 -1.86 -34.93 -6.30
C ASN A 164 -1.06 -33.77 -6.91
N LYS A 165 0.23 -33.98 -7.22
CA LYS A 165 1.04 -32.97 -7.95
C LYS A 165 0.43 -32.63 -9.31
N THR A 166 -0.11 -33.61 -10.03
CA THR A 166 -0.73 -33.38 -11.34
C THR A 166 -1.98 -32.51 -11.23
N GLU A 167 -2.79 -32.70 -10.19
CA GLU A 167 -3.94 -31.83 -9.92
C GLU A 167 -3.50 -30.41 -9.54
N LEU A 168 -2.49 -30.28 -8.68
CA LEU A 168 -1.93 -28.98 -8.29
C LEU A 168 -1.31 -28.24 -9.48
N TYR A 169 -0.58 -28.94 -10.34
CA TYR A 169 -0.06 -28.42 -11.59
C TYR A 169 -1.18 -27.81 -12.45
N SER A 170 -2.27 -28.55 -12.61
CA SER A 170 -3.43 -28.09 -13.39
C SER A 170 -4.07 -26.83 -12.79
N LYS A 171 -4.17 -26.76 -11.46
CA LYS A 171 -4.65 -25.57 -10.74
C LYS A 171 -3.72 -24.37 -10.94
N ILE A 172 -2.41 -24.56 -10.80
CA ILE A 172 -1.40 -23.50 -11.01
C ILE A 172 -1.49 -22.95 -12.43
N GLN A 173 -1.49 -23.82 -13.44
CA GLN A 173 -1.60 -23.42 -14.86
C GLN A 173 -2.88 -22.62 -15.13
N SER A 174 -4.02 -23.10 -14.62
CA SER A 174 -5.29 -22.40 -14.74
C SER A 174 -5.23 -20.99 -14.15
N MET A 175 -4.68 -20.85 -12.94
CA MET A 175 -4.57 -19.56 -12.27
C MET A 175 -3.59 -18.60 -12.96
N LEU A 176 -2.45 -19.08 -13.45
CA LEU A 176 -1.51 -18.26 -14.21
C LEU A 176 -2.13 -17.77 -15.53
N ARG A 177 -2.86 -18.63 -16.25
CA ARG A 177 -3.57 -18.24 -17.48
C ARG A 177 -4.68 -17.23 -17.23
N ILE A 178 -5.45 -17.39 -16.14
CA ILE A 178 -6.45 -16.40 -15.71
C ILE A 178 -5.78 -15.05 -15.39
N ALA A 179 -4.63 -15.09 -14.70
CA ALA A 179 -3.87 -13.89 -14.37
C ALA A 179 -3.36 -13.17 -15.64
N ALA A 180 -2.72 -13.90 -16.56
CA ALA A 180 -2.24 -13.36 -17.83
C ALA A 180 -3.39 -12.76 -18.66
N SER A 181 -4.52 -13.48 -18.79
CA SER A 181 -5.70 -12.98 -19.50
C SER A 181 -6.27 -11.71 -18.87
N SER A 182 -6.32 -11.65 -17.53
CA SER A 182 -6.79 -10.47 -16.80
C SER A 182 -5.89 -9.28 -17.05
N TYR A 183 -4.56 -9.45 -16.99
CA TYR A 183 -3.61 -8.38 -17.28
C TYR A 183 -3.73 -7.89 -18.72
N ARG A 184 -3.82 -8.80 -19.70
CA ARG A 184 -3.97 -8.44 -21.12
C ARG A 184 -5.26 -7.66 -21.38
N LYS A 185 -6.39 -8.14 -20.86
CA LYS A 185 -7.68 -7.41 -20.93
C LYS A 185 -7.63 -6.03 -20.25
N GLY A 186 -6.75 -5.87 -19.24
CA GLY A 186 -6.50 -4.59 -18.58
C GLY A 186 -5.46 -3.71 -19.30
N SER A 187 -4.97 -4.11 -20.47
CA SER A 187 -3.89 -3.42 -21.20
C SER A 187 -2.61 -3.31 -20.36
N PHE A 188 -2.28 -4.37 -19.62
CA PHE A 188 -1.04 -4.52 -18.86
C PHE A 188 -0.13 -5.55 -19.53
N GLU A 189 0.21 -5.32 -20.81
CA GLU A 189 0.89 -6.30 -21.68
C GLU A 189 2.15 -6.88 -21.02
N GLY A 190 3.04 -6.04 -20.50
CA GLY A 190 4.28 -6.52 -19.89
C GLY A 190 4.09 -7.52 -18.74
N GLY A 191 2.99 -7.44 -17.97
CA GLY A 191 2.70 -8.46 -16.95
C GLY A 191 1.89 -9.62 -17.48
N ALA A 192 1.09 -9.44 -18.53
CA ALA A 192 0.47 -10.56 -19.24
C ALA A 192 1.55 -11.47 -19.84
N ASP A 193 2.54 -10.88 -20.51
CA ASP A 193 3.63 -11.58 -21.17
C ASP A 193 4.56 -12.25 -20.14
N TRP A 194 4.93 -11.55 -19.07
CA TRP A 194 5.67 -12.15 -17.96
C TRP A 194 4.93 -13.33 -17.34
N THR A 195 3.62 -13.19 -17.10
CA THR A 195 2.82 -14.25 -16.48
C THR A 195 2.68 -15.45 -17.41
N LEU A 196 2.54 -15.21 -18.72
CA LEU A 196 2.52 -16.26 -19.72
C LEU A 196 3.87 -16.99 -19.78
N ALA A 197 4.98 -16.27 -19.85
CA ALA A 197 6.33 -16.84 -19.81
C ALA A 197 6.57 -17.64 -18.52
N THR A 198 6.07 -17.16 -17.38
CA THR A 198 6.11 -17.88 -16.10
C THR A 198 5.28 -19.17 -16.15
N SER A 199 4.11 -19.14 -16.79
CA SER A 199 3.28 -20.34 -17.02
C SER A 199 4.02 -21.37 -17.87
N THR A 200 4.64 -20.94 -18.97
CA THR A 200 5.44 -21.80 -19.84
C THR A 200 6.68 -22.35 -19.13
N GLN A 201 7.35 -21.53 -18.32
CA GLN A 201 8.46 -21.98 -17.47
C GLN A 201 8.01 -23.08 -16.50
N PHE A 202 6.81 -22.96 -15.93
CA PHE A 202 6.26 -23.96 -15.02
C PHE A 202 5.91 -25.26 -15.73
N ASP A 203 5.46 -25.22 -16.99
CA ASP A 203 5.30 -26.42 -17.84
C ASP A 203 6.64 -27.15 -18.01
N ALA A 204 7.70 -26.42 -18.33
CA ALA A 204 9.06 -26.97 -18.40
C ALA A 204 9.47 -27.65 -17.10
N THR A 205 9.32 -26.96 -15.96
CA THR A 205 9.63 -27.50 -14.63
C THR A 205 8.84 -28.79 -14.35
N TRP A 206 7.56 -28.85 -14.72
CA TRP A 206 6.75 -30.05 -14.55
C TRP A 206 7.28 -31.25 -15.35
N TYR A 207 7.65 -31.04 -16.61
CA TYR A 207 8.25 -32.10 -17.43
C TYR A 207 9.58 -32.59 -16.84
N LEU A 208 10.42 -31.70 -16.32
CA LEU A 208 11.69 -32.08 -15.70
C LEU A 208 11.47 -32.87 -14.40
N ILE A 209 10.49 -32.49 -13.57
CA ILE A 209 10.10 -33.27 -12.38
C ILE A 209 9.59 -34.67 -12.77
N ARG A 210 8.84 -34.78 -13.87
CA ARG A 210 8.38 -36.09 -14.36
C ARG A 210 9.53 -36.93 -14.89
N ALA A 211 10.50 -36.34 -15.57
CA ALA A 211 11.70 -37.03 -16.02
C ALA A 211 12.53 -37.57 -14.84
N ASP A 212 12.65 -36.80 -13.76
CA ASP A 212 13.39 -37.20 -12.56
C ASP A 212 12.82 -38.46 -11.91
N LYS A 213 11.49 -38.58 -11.90
CA LYS A 213 10.75 -39.69 -11.27
C LYS A 213 10.49 -40.88 -12.21
N GLU A 214 10.79 -40.76 -13.50
CA GLU A 214 10.51 -41.79 -14.48
C GLU A 214 11.64 -42.82 -14.53
N MET A 215 11.28 -44.11 -14.42
CA MET A 215 12.22 -45.23 -14.43
C MET A 215 12.44 -45.77 -15.85
N ASN A 216 11.45 -45.63 -16.72
CA ASN A 216 11.60 -46.00 -18.12
C ASN A 216 12.46 -44.96 -18.86
N LEU A 217 13.61 -45.40 -19.37
CA LEU A 217 14.60 -44.50 -19.99
C LEU A 217 14.07 -43.75 -21.22
N GLU A 218 13.24 -44.39 -22.04
CA GLU A 218 12.65 -43.77 -23.24
C GLU A 218 11.69 -42.64 -22.85
N LYS A 219 10.74 -42.92 -21.94
CA LYS A 219 9.81 -41.91 -21.42
C LYS A 219 10.53 -40.79 -20.66
N LYS A 220 11.59 -41.12 -19.93
CA LYS A 220 12.44 -40.14 -19.25
C LYS A 220 13.09 -39.19 -20.26
N ASN A 221 13.66 -39.73 -21.33
CA ASN A 221 14.28 -38.95 -22.39
C ASN A 221 13.26 -38.05 -23.10
N ASP A 222 12.05 -38.55 -23.34
CA ASP A 222 10.94 -37.75 -23.90
C ASP A 222 10.58 -36.56 -23.01
N PHE A 223 10.48 -36.76 -21.69
CA PHE A 223 10.20 -35.69 -20.75
C PHE A 223 11.34 -34.66 -20.68
N LEU A 224 12.61 -35.11 -20.67
CA LEU A 224 13.77 -34.21 -20.72
C LEU A 224 13.78 -33.37 -22.01
N LYS A 225 13.53 -34.00 -23.15
CA LYS A 225 13.46 -33.32 -24.45
C LYS A 225 12.38 -32.23 -24.44
N ARG A 226 11.15 -32.57 -24.04
CA ARG A 226 10.05 -31.60 -23.94
C ARG A 226 10.37 -30.48 -22.95
N GLY A 227 10.88 -30.81 -21.77
CA GLY A 227 11.25 -29.82 -20.75
C GLY A 227 12.30 -28.83 -21.25
N THR A 228 13.34 -29.31 -21.95
CA THR A 228 14.40 -28.46 -22.51
C THR A 228 13.93 -27.60 -23.69
N GLU A 229 13.08 -28.14 -24.58
CA GLU A 229 12.44 -27.38 -25.65
C GLU A 229 11.56 -26.25 -25.11
N ILE A 230 10.77 -26.53 -24.08
CA ILE A 230 9.92 -25.54 -23.42
C ILE A 230 10.77 -24.48 -22.69
N LEU A 231 11.87 -24.87 -22.03
CA LEU A 231 12.81 -23.90 -21.43
C LEU A 231 13.42 -22.96 -22.47
N LYS A 232 13.77 -23.48 -23.66
CA LYS A 232 14.25 -22.64 -24.76
C LYS A 232 13.20 -21.61 -25.18
N SER A 233 11.96 -22.06 -25.44
CA SER A 233 10.85 -21.16 -25.78
C SER A 233 10.55 -20.17 -24.65
N THR A 234 10.68 -20.59 -23.39
CA THR A 234 10.53 -19.71 -22.22
C THR A 234 11.58 -18.58 -22.22
N ALA A 235 12.83 -18.88 -22.55
CA ALA A 235 13.88 -17.86 -22.65
C ALA A 235 13.56 -16.84 -23.75
N GLU A 236 13.10 -17.31 -24.92
CA GLU A 236 12.66 -16.47 -26.04
C GLU A 236 11.52 -15.55 -25.60
N LEU A 237 10.46 -16.08 -24.96
CA LEU A 237 9.33 -15.28 -24.46
C LEU A 237 9.76 -14.19 -23.46
N PHE A 238 10.68 -14.51 -22.53
CA PHE A 238 11.21 -13.49 -21.61
C PHE A 238 12.06 -12.45 -22.35
N GLY A 239 12.85 -12.86 -23.35
CA GLY A 239 13.67 -11.97 -24.17
C GLY A 239 12.84 -11.00 -25.01
N GLU A 240 11.81 -11.49 -25.69
CA GLU A 240 10.85 -10.71 -26.49
C GLU A 240 10.08 -9.70 -25.62
N ALA A 241 9.69 -10.11 -24.42
CA ALA A 241 9.05 -9.24 -23.44
C ALA A 241 10.02 -8.25 -22.74
N GLY A 242 11.31 -8.26 -23.11
CA GLY A 242 12.32 -7.32 -22.62
C GLY A 242 12.96 -7.70 -21.27
N TYR A 243 12.71 -8.89 -20.75
CA TYR A 243 13.20 -9.37 -19.45
C TYR A 243 14.55 -10.10 -19.58
N ARG A 244 15.59 -9.38 -20.04
CA ARG A 244 16.91 -9.94 -20.38
C ARG A 244 17.63 -10.68 -19.24
N ASN A 245 17.50 -10.21 -18.00
CA ASN A 245 18.10 -10.92 -16.86
C ASN A 245 17.42 -12.28 -16.67
N LYS A 246 16.08 -12.33 -16.80
CA LYS A 246 15.34 -13.57 -16.66
C LYS A 246 15.63 -14.53 -17.80
N GLU A 247 15.70 -14.03 -19.03
CA GLU A 247 16.16 -14.80 -20.20
C GLU A 247 17.51 -15.49 -19.92
N LYS A 248 18.51 -14.76 -19.42
CA LYS A 248 19.82 -15.32 -19.04
C LYS A 248 19.71 -16.41 -17.98
N ASP A 249 18.94 -16.18 -16.91
CA ASP A 249 18.71 -17.19 -15.87
C ASP A 249 18.10 -18.49 -16.44
N ILE A 250 17.18 -18.38 -17.40
CA ILE A 250 16.56 -19.54 -18.03
C ILE A 250 17.54 -20.27 -18.96
N ILE A 251 18.36 -19.53 -19.71
CA ILE A 251 19.41 -20.12 -20.56
C ILE A 251 20.44 -20.87 -19.70
N GLU A 252 20.84 -20.32 -18.56
CA GLU A 252 21.74 -20.99 -17.62
C GLU A 252 21.13 -22.30 -17.11
N LYS A 253 19.87 -22.27 -16.66
CA LYS A 253 19.15 -23.49 -16.24
C LYS A 253 19.04 -24.52 -17.37
N LEU A 254 18.75 -24.09 -18.58
CA LEU A 254 18.71 -24.96 -19.75
C LEU A 254 20.06 -25.66 -19.99
N ASN A 255 21.16 -24.92 -19.85
CA ASN A 255 22.50 -25.48 -19.99
C ASN A 255 22.81 -26.50 -18.88
N MET A 256 22.44 -26.22 -17.63
CA MET A 256 22.59 -27.17 -16.52
C MET A 256 21.81 -28.47 -16.75
N VAL A 257 20.56 -28.37 -17.22
CA VAL A 257 19.73 -29.54 -17.54
C VAL A 257 20.36 -30.36 -18.67
N LYS A 258 20.85 -29.71 -19.73
CA LYS A 258 21.51 -30.39 -20.86
C LYS A 258 22.78 -31.12 -20.46
N LYS A 259 23.53 -30.59 -19.49
CA LYS A 259 24.73 -31.24 -18.93
C LYS A 259 24.42 -32.34 -17.90
N GLY A 260 23.14 -32.52 -17.54
CA GLY A 260 22.74 -33.45 -16.49
C GLY A 260 23.07 -32.97 -15.07
N GLU A 261 23.45 -31.70 -14.90
CA GLU A 261 23.91 -31.13 -13.63
C GLU A 261 22.74 -30.81 -12.66
N LYS A 262 21.53 -30.62 -13.18
CA LYS A 262 20.35 -30.28 -12.36
C LYS A 262 19.04 -30.68 -13.04
N ILE A 263 18.23 -31.49 -12.34
CA ILE A 263 16.86 -31.84 -12.75
C ILE A 263 15.83 -31.31 -11.73
N ILE A 264 16.21 -31.16 -10.47
CA ILE A 264 15.31 -30.71 -9.39
C ILE A 264 15.14 -29.18 -9.43
N ILE A 265 13.93 -28.74 -9.78
CA ILE A 265 13.53 -27.34 -9.85
C ILE A 265 12.28 -27.15 -8.97
N SER A 266 12.34 -26.22 -8.01
CA SER A 266 11.17 -25.82 -7.20
C SER A 266 10.16 -25.03 -8.06
N ALA A 267 8.88 -25.32 -7.88
CA ALA A 267 7.76 -24.62 -8.48
C ALA A 267 7.68 -23.18 -7.97
N LEU A 268 7.85 -22.97 -6.66
CA LEU A 268 7.85 -21.62 -6.09
C LEU A 268 8.97 -20.75 -6.69
N ASN A 269 10.17 -21.31 -6.84
CA ASN A 269 11.30 -20.63 -7.48
C ASN A 269 11.12 -20.39 -8.98
N THR A 270 10.18 -21.10 -9.60
CA THR A 270 9.77 -20.90 -10.99
C THR A 270 8.78 -19.73 -11.12
N ILE A 271 7.82 -19.64 -10.21
CA ILE A 271 6.78 -18.61 -10.24
C ILE A 271 7.28 -17.34 -9.54
N GLN A 272 7.93 -16.46 -10.30
CA GLN A 272 8.33 -15.14 -9.83
C GLN A 272 7.32 -14.07 -10.25
N GLU A 273 7.10 -13.08 -9.38
CA GLU A 273 6.15 -12.00 -9.63
C GLU A 273 6.59 -11.06 -10.77
N PRO A 274 5.65 -10.57 -11.61
CA PRO A 274 5.96 -9.53 -12.58
C PRO A 274 6.25 -8.18 -11.91
N SER A 275 6.98 -7.30 -12.60
CA SER A 275 7.27 -5.94 -12.13
C SER A 275 6.00 -5.14 -11.79
N LEU A 276 4.89 -5.40 -12.49
CA LEU A 276 3.62 -4.74 -12.24
C LEU A 276 2.84 -5.25 -11.04
N PHE A 277 3.22 -6.41 -10.49
CA PHE A 277 2.55 -7.01 -9.34
C PHE A 277 2.59 -6.09 -8.11
N ARG A 278 3.72 -5.38 -7.95
CA ARG A 278 3.92 -4.31 -6.97
C ARG A 278 3.75 -2.91 -7.59
N SER A 279 2.92 -2.77 -8.63
CA SER A 279 2.70 -1.48 -9.29
C SER A 279 1.81 -0.56 -8.47
N THR A 280 2.16 0.72 -8.46
CA THR A 280 1.29 1.79 -7.96
C THR A 280 0.50 2.46 -9.10
N VAL A 281 0.54 1.90 -10.32
CA VAL A 281 -0.28 2.39 -11.45
C VAL A 281 -1.75 2.38 -11.05
N GLY A 282 -2.44 3.49 -11.24
CA GLY A 282 -3.83 3.67 -10.79
C GLY A 282 -3.99 3.98 -9.29
N ILE A 283 -2.91 3.96 -8.50
CA ILE A 283 -2.88 4.68 -7.24
C ILE A 283 -2.69 6.16 -7.58
N VAL A 284 -3.79 6.82 -7.93
CA VAL A 284 -3.83 8.29 -8.01
C VAL A 284 -3.33 8.81 -6.68
N THR A 285 -2.44 9.80 -6.68
CA THR A 285 -2.11 10.52 -5.44
C THR A 285 -3.40 11.21 -5.01
N PRO A 286 -4.13 10.76 -3.97
CA PRO A 286 -5.31 11.48 -3.51
C PRO A 286 -4.89 12.93 -3.25
N ILE A 287 -5.36 13.83 -4.11
CA ILE A 287 -5.29 15.26 -3.84
C ILE A 287 -6.00 15.42 -2.51
N CYS A 288 -5.35 15.92 -1.48
CA CYS A 288 -5.96 15.97 -0.14
C CYS A 288 -7.34 16.66 -0.25
N PRO A 289 -8.42 16.15 0.40
CA PRO A 289 -9.81 16.63 0.30
C PRO A 289 -10.06 18.15 0.27
N ILE A 290 -9.12 18.93 0.79
CA ILE A 290 -9.26 20.34 1.07
C ILE A 290 -8.78 21.25 -0.07
N GLU A 291 -8.16 20.72 -1.12
CA GLU A 291 -7.86 21.55 -2.29
C GLU A 291 -9.13 21.92 -3.08
N THR A 292 -10.24 21.21 -2.88
CA THR A 292 -11.52 21.42 -3.59
C THR A 292 -12.64 21.94 -2.69
N SER A 293 -12.49 21.93 -1.36
CA SER A 293 -13.44 22.56 -0.43
C SER A 293 -12.84 23.87 0.07
N GLN A 294 -13.52 25.00 -0.10
CA GLN A 294 -13.10 26.30 0.41
C GLN A 294 -12.59 26.19 1.89
N SER A 295 -11.36 26.67 2.15
CA SER A 295 -10.58 26.65 3.42
C SER A 295 -9.68 25.41 3.63
N THR A 296 -8.38 25.48 3.85
CA THR A 296 -7.41 26.56 4.16
C THR A 296 -6.27 26.40 3.15
N ARG A 297 -6.14 27.31 2.19
CA ARG A 297 -5.09 27.19 1.14
C ARG A 297 -3.71 27.12 1.80
N ILE A 298 -2.73 26.47 1.16
CA ILE A 298 -1.32 26.52 1.62
C ILE A 298 -0.88 27.98 1.89
N SER A 299 -1.45 28.93 1.14
CA SER A 299 -1.29 30.36 1.37
C SER A 299 -1.74 30.85 2.75
N GLU A 300 -2.80 30.31 3.35
CA GLU A 300 -3.25 30.66 4.72
C GLU A 300 -2.30 30.10 5.77
N VAL A 301 -1.81 28.85 5.62
CA VAL A 301 -0.76 28.30 6.49
C VAL A 301 0.52 29.13 6.38
N LEU A 302 0.92 29.50 5.16
CA LEU A 302 2.03 30.41 4.92
C LEU A 302 1.75 31.82 5.48
N GLN A 303 0.50 32.29 5.46
CA GLN A 303 0.11 33.56 6.08
C GLN A 303 0.22 33.47 7.61
N PHE A 304 -0.12 32.34 8.22
CA PHE A 304 0.12 32.08 9.64
C PHE A 304 1.61 32.00 9.97
N ILE A 305 2.43 31.35 9.14
CA ILE A 305 3.89 31.31 9.29
C ILE A 305 4.48 32.73 9.19
N LYS A 306 4.07 33.52 8.18
CA LYS A 306 4.46 34.93 8.02
C LYS A 306 4.02 35.78 9.21
N LYS A 307 2.78 35.61 9.71
CA LYS A 307 2.27 36.31 10.90
C LYS A 307 3.04 35.91 12.17
N ALA A 308 3.36 34.64 12.35
CA ALA A 308 4.15 34.15 13.49
C ALA A 308 5.60 34.66 13.46
N ALA A 309 6.22 34.71 12.27
CA ALA A 309 7.55 35.30 12.07
C ALA A 309 7.57 36.80 12.39
N ARG A 310 6.56 37.56 11.93
CA ARG A 310 6.38 38.98 12.28
C ARG A 310 6.20 39.19 13.79
N PHE A 311 5.47 38.30 14.47
CA PHE A 311 5.26 38.37 15.91
C PHE A 311 6.55 38.10 16.71
N LYS A 312 7.36 37.11 16.28
CA LYS A 312 8.69 36.87 16.85
C LYS A 312 9.62 38.06 16.69
N ARG A 313 9.60 38.75 15.53
CA ARG A 313 10.33 40.01 15.33
C ARG A 313 9.85 41.11 16.28
N LYS A 314 8.53 41.35 16.40
CA LYS A 314 7.98 42.36 17.32
C LYS A 314 8.29 42.08 18.80
N LYS A 315 8.33 40.81 19.24
CA LYS A 315 8.75 40.46 20.61
C LYS A 315 10.24 40.74 20.84
N ARG A 316 11.11 40.48 19.86
CA ARG A 316 12.54 40.87 19.94
C ARG A 316 12.74 42.39 20.02
N PHE A 317 11.92 43.17 19.30
CA PHE A 317 11.93 44.64 19.39
C PHE A 317 11.38 45.18 20.73
N LYS A 318 10.40 44.51 21.36
CA LYS A 318 9.92 44.90 22.70
C LYS A 318 10.87 44.52 23.83
N VAL A 319 11.64 43.43 23.69
CA VAL A 319 12.66 43.03 24.69
C VAL A 319 13.93 43.86 24.57
N SER A 320 14.21 44.46 23.40
CA SER A 320 15.29 45.44 23.20
C SER A 320 14.89 46.89 23.49
N GLY A 321 13.63 47.14 23.87
CA GLY A 321 13.10 48.45 24.21
C GLY A 321 13.02 48.74 25.72
N VAL A 322 13.83 48.05 26.53
CA VAL A 322 14.06 48.46 27.92
C VAL A 322 15.13 49.55 27.90
N GLU A 323 14.73 50.76 28.31
CA GLU A 323 15.58 51.94 28.45
C GLU A 323 16.84 51.60 29.26
N ILE A 324 18.01 51.74 28.63
CA ILE A 324 19.26 52.00 29.34
C ILE A 324 19.52 53.50 29.20
N ARG A 325 19.17 54.26 30.25
CA ARG A 325 19.69 55.61 30.44
C ARG A 325 20.99 55.54 31.24
N LYS A 326 22.06 55.97 30.58
CA LYS A 326 23.29 56.60 31.08
C LYS A 326 24.24 55.79 31.99
N SER A 327 25.40 55.46 31.47
CA SER A 327 26.63 56.22 31.81
C SER A 327 27.69 56.05 30.71
N VAL A 328 28.39 57.15 30.48
CA VAL A 328 29.40 57.37 29.46
C VAL A 328 30.76 57.20 30.12
N ASN A 329 31.63 56.35 29.57
CA ASN A 329 33.04 56.64 29.25
C ASN A 329 33.86 55.37 29.11
N GLY A 330 34.70 55.34 28.08
CA GLY A 330 36.03 54.75 28.20
C GLY A 330 36.30 53.46 27.44
N VAL A 331 37.19 53.63 26.46
CA VAL A 331 38.24 52.67 26.06
C VAL A 331 37.94 51.76 24.86
N LYS A 332 38.68 52.11 23.81
CA LYS A 332 38.93 51.44 22.55
C LYS A 332 39.50 50.02 22.71
N SER A 333 39.25 49.23 21.67
CA SER A 333 40.25 48.44 20.94
C SER A 333 40.17 46.91 21.05
N LYS A 334 40.30 46.30 19.85
CA LYS A 334 40.82 44.97 19.52
C LYS A 334 39.98 43.75 19.97
N PHE A 335 39.44 43.01 19.01
CA PHE A 335 40.09 41.78 18.51
C PHE A 335 39.23 41.11 17.41
N LYS A 336 39.79 41.05 16.20
CA LYS A 336 39.49 40.03 15.19
C LYS A 336 40.27 38.76 15.56
N LYS A 337 39.63 37.59 15.53
CA LYS A 337 40.19 36.26 15.15
C LYS A 337 39.03 35.24 15.19
N ASN A 338 38.63 34.72 14.03
CA ASN A 338 39.00 33.41 13.49
C ASN A 338 38.72 32.24 14.44
N ILE A 339 37.67 31.48 14.12
CA ILE A 339 37.49 30.10 14.59
C ILE A 339 37.13 29.25 13.37
N GLN A 340 38.09 28.40 13.01
CA GLN A 340 38.01 27.36 11.98
C GLN A 340 37.83 26.04 12.75
N TYR A 341 36.67 25.38 12.63
CA TYR A 341 36.45 24.07 13.23
C TYR A 341 36.74 22.97 12.20
N LYS A 342 37.79 22.18 12.45
CA LYS A 342 38.01 20.83 11.89
C LYS A 342 37.36 19.84 12.87
N GLU A 343 36.43 19.02 12.39
CA GLU A 343 35.96 17.82 13.11
C GLU A 343 36.71 16.60 12.58
N GLU A 344 37.51 15.98 13.44
CA GLU A 344 38.10 14.66 13.24
C GLU A 344 37.09 13.58 13.67
N ILE A 345 36.77 12.68 12.74
CA ILE A 345 35.93 11.51 12.97
C ILE A 345 36.81 10.38 13.53
N LYS A 346 36.52 9.89 14.73
CA LYS A 346 37.07 8.63 15.26
C LYS A 346 36.18 7.44 14.87
N PRO A 347 36.74 6.29 14.47
CA PRO A 347 35.96 5.11 14.08
C PRO A 347 35.46 4.33 15.31
N LEU A 348 34.16 3.99 15.29
CA LEU A 348 33.51 3.11 16.27
C LEU A 348 33.76 1.64 15.92
N LYS A 349 34.27 0.88 16.89
CA LYS A 349 34.47 -0.59 16.82
C LYS A 349 33.11 -1.35 16.82
N PRO A 350 33.04 -2.54 16.19
CA PRO A 350 31.78 -3.28 16.03
C PRO A 350 31.32 -3.94 17.33
N LYS A 351 30.03 -3.77 17.67
CA LYS A 351 29.37 -4.50 18.76
C LYS A 351 28.84 -5.84 18.26
N LYS A 352 29.15 -6.88 19.04
CA LYS A 352 28.81 -8.29 18.82
C LYS A 352 27.29 -8.48 18.65
N ALA A 353 26.93 -9.35 17.70
CA ALA A 353 25.56 -9.77 17.40
C ALA A 353 24.92 -10.47 18.61
N LYS A 354 23.71 -10.04 18.99
CA LYS A 354 22.86 -10.74 19.94
C LYS A 354 22.05 -11.82 19.21
N LYS A 355 22.10 -13.03 19.77
CA LYS A 355 21.29 -14.20 19.44
C LYS A 355 19.80 -13.84 19.62
N TYR A 356 19.00 -13.96 18.56
CA TYR A 356 17.55 -13.87 18.62
C TYR A 356 16.97 -15.24 19.01
N THR A 357 16.18 -15.27 20.09
CA THR A 357 15.49 -16.48 20.57
C THR A 357 13.98 -16.38 20.32
N GLU A 358 13.40 -17.56 20.11
CA GLU A 358 12.02 -18.06 19.93
C GLU A 358 10.82 -17.26 20.47
N THR A 359 11.04 -16.25 21.32
CA THR A 359 10.01 -15.40 21.92
C THR A 359 9.30 -14.50 20.89
N SER A 360 9.95 -14.19 19.75
CA SER A 360 9.36 -13.28 18.74
C SER A 360 8.31 -13.93 17.83
N LEU A 361 8.17 -15.25 17.84
CA LEU A 361 7.15 -15.97 17.06
C LEU A 361 5.79 -15.96 17.78
N LEU A 362 5.79 -16.13 19.10
CA LEU A 362 4.58 -16.08 19.92
C LEU A 362 3.98 -14.66 19.98
N GLU A 363 4.83 -13.62 20.01
CA GLU A 363 4.40 -12.21 19.95
C GLU A 363 3.80 -11.85 18.57
N ALA A 364 4.20 -12.53 17.50
CA ALA A 364 3.66 -12.33 16.16
C ALA A 364 2.24 -12.93 16.01
N GLU A 365 1.99 -14.09 16.62
CA GLU A 365 0.69 -14.78 16.61
C GLU A 365 -0.36 -14.05 17.45
N ILE A 366 0.01 -13.56 18.64
CA ILE A 366 -0.88 -12.74 19.49
C ILE A 366 -1.26 -11.41 18.81
N SER A 367 -0.38 -10.87 17.96
CA SER A 367 -0.68 -9.70 17.10
C SER A 367 -1.64 -10.03 15.95
N GLU A 368 -1.62 -11.24 15.41
CA GLU A 368 -2.47 -11.66 14.28
C GLU A 368 -3.94 -11.84 14.72
N GLU A 369 -4.18 -12.35 15.94
CA GLU A 369 -5.52 -12.50 16.51
C GLU A 369 -6.15 -11.14 16.89
N GLN A 370 -5.39 -10.24 17.49
CA GLN A 370 -5.83 -8.84 17.73
C GLN A 370 -6.03 -8.06 16.41
N ARG A 371 -5.28 -8.39 15.34
CA ARG A 371 -5.52 -7.87 13.99
C ARG A 371 -6.78 -8.44 13.35
N LEU A 372 -7.13 -9.70 13.57
CA LEU A 372 -8.36 -10.34 13.07
C LEU A 372 -9.61 -9.80 13.76
N ILE A 373 -9.56 -9.57 15.07
CA ILE A 373 -10.63 -8.91 15.85
C ILE A 373 -10.80 -7.45 15.43
N MET A 374 -9.72 -6.73 15.09
CA MET A 374 -9.83 -5.40 14.48
C MET A 374 -10.23 -5.43 12.99
N GLU A 375 -9.99 -6.51 12.25
CA GLU A 375 -10.41 -6.67 10.86
C GLU A 375 -11.93 -6.91 10.76
N SER A 376 -12.54 -7.58 11.74
CA SER A 376 -14.01 -7.67 11.88
C SER A 376 -14.65 -6.35 12.35
N GLU A 377 -13.95 -5.53 13.15
CA GLU A 377 -14.39 -4.15 13.44
C GLU A 377 -14.21 -3.17 12.26
N ILE A 378 -13.44 -3.57 11.24
CA ILE A 378 -13.34 -2.87 9.94
C ILE A 378 -14.09 -3.66 8.84
N ASP A 379 -15.00 -4.58 9.20
CA ASP A 379 -16.27 -4.56 8.49
C ASP A 379 -16.93 -3.25 8.90
N PHE A 380 -16.64 -2.22 8.11
CA PHE A 380 -17.45 -1.02 8.09
C PHE A 380 -18.87 -1.53 7.91
N GLU A 381 -19.67 -1.54 8.98
CA GLU A 381 -21.11 -1.64 8.86
C GLU A 381 -21.49 -0.69 7.74
N GLU A 382 -21.93 -1.24 6.61
CA GLU A 382 -22.73 -0.49 5.67
C GLU A 382 -23.91 -0.05 6.51
N ARG A 383 -23.84 1.19 7.05
CA ARG A 383 -24.93 1.73 7.83
C ARG A 383 -26.12 1.72 6.90
N LYS A 384 -26.99 0.74 7.12
CA LYS A 384 -28.24 0.60 6.40
C LYS A 384 -29.07 1.80 6.82
N PHE A 385 -29.14 2.81 5.96
CA PHE A 385 -30.00 3.95 6.20
C PHE A 385 -31.44 3.50 6.01
N SER A 386 -32.29 3.69 7.02
CA SER A 386 -33.72 3.49 6.89
C SER A 386 -34.39 4.77 6.41
N CYS A 387 -35.32 4.65 5.47
CA CYS A 387 -36.15 5.78 5.08
C CYS A 387 -37.23 6.01 6.16
N ILE A 388 -37.40 7.25 6.60
CA ILE A 388 -38.44 7.58 7.58
C ILE A 388 -39.88 7.35 7.06
N VAL A 389 -40.07 7.38 5.73
CA VAL A 389 -41.40 7.24 5.09
C VAL A 389 -41.82 5.77 4.98
N HIS A 390 -41.05 4.95 4.26
CA HIS A 390 -41.39 3.53 4.09
C HIS A 390 -40.79 2.61 5.17
N LYS A 391 -40.11 3.17 6.17
CA LYS A 391 -39.48 2.47 7.33
C LYS A 391 -38.56 1.29 6.95
N GLY A 392 -38.05 1.28 5.72
CA GLY A 392 -37.24 0.20 5.16
C GLY A 392 -35.84 0.68 4.78
N VAL A 393 -34.94 -0.24 4.46
CA VAL A 393 -33.57 0.07 4.05
C VAL A 393 -33.58 0.78 2.69
N ILE A 394 -32.83 1.88 2.57
CA ILE A 394 -32.67 2.62 1.32
C ILE A 394 -31.65 1.90 0.44
N HIS A 395 -32.12 1.21 -0.58
CA HIS A 395 -31.27 0.53 -1.57
C HIS A 395 -30.83 1.43 -2.74
N SER A 396 -31.35 2.66 -2.83
CA SER A 396 -31.19 3.58 -3.96
C SER A 396 -30.59 4.93 -3.53
N THR A 397 -30.70 5.95 -4.38
CA THR A 397 -30.29 7.33 -4.06
C THR A 397 -30.95 7.82 -2.78
N VAL A 398 -30.12 8.27 -1.85
CA VAL A 398 -30.53 8.81 -0.54
C VAL A 398 -30.67 10.32 -0.66
N TYR A 399 -31.81 10.86 -0.24
CA TYR A 399 -32.00 12.28 0.01
C TYR A 399 -31.81 12.54 1.51
N ILE A 400 -31.03 13.56 1.87
CA ILE A 400 -30.75 13.93 3.25
C ILE A 400 -31.32 15.34 3.45
N CYS A 401 -32.29 15.49 4.34
CA CYS A 401 -32.86 16.81 4.62
C CYS A 401 -31.73 17.78 5.02
N PRO A 402 -31.58 18.95 4.37
CA PRO A 402 -30.49 19.86 4.64
C PRO A 402 -30.59 20.47 6.05
N ASN A 403 -31.80 20.61 6.59
CA ASN A 403 -32.06 21.18 7.92
C ASN A 403 -31.74 20.16 9.03
N CYS A 404 -32.43 19.02 9.09
CA CYS A 404 -32.35 18.08 10.22
C CYS A 404 -31.50 16.81 9.98
N LYS A 405 -31.02 16.59 8.75
CA LYS A 405 -30.25 15.39 8.35
C LYS A 405 -31.01 14.07 8.37
N THR A 406 -32.34 14.09 8.42
CA THR A 406 -33.19 12.89 8.28
C THR A 406 -33.04 12.27 6.88
N PHE A 407 -33.02 10.93 6.83
CA PHE A 407 -32.79 10.15 5.62
C PHE A 407 -34.09 9.74 4.94
N TYR A 408 -34.13 9.95 3.63
CA TYR A 408 -35.25 9.58 2.78
C TYR A 408 -34.77 8.83 1.54
N CYS A 409 -35.60 7.93 1.03
CA CYS A 409 -35.44 7.41 -0.31
C CYS A 409 -35.85 8.50 -1.33
N LEU A 410 -35.15 8.66 -2.45
CA LEU A 410 -35.49 9.71 -3.41
C LEU A 410 -36.94 9.62 -3.90
N LYS A 411 -37.43 8.40 -4.16
CA LYS A 411 -38.83 8.14 -4.55
C LYS A 411 -39.83 8.68 -3.52
N CYS A 412 -39.50 8.55 -2.24
CA CYS A 412 -40.32 8.97 -1.12
C CYS A 412 -40.40 10.49 -1.05
N VAL A 413 -39.25 11.17 -1.20
CA VAL A 413 -39.22 12.63 -1.22
C VAL A 413 -39.98 13.18 -2.41
N SER A 414 -39.84 12.56 -3.59
CA SER A 414 -40.61 12.97 -4.77
C SER A 414 -42.11 12.77 -4.58
N ALA A 415 -42.52 11.70 -3.89
CA ALA A 415 -43.92 11.47 -3.56
C ALA A 415 -44.45 12.51 -2.56
N LEU A 416 -43.71 12.78 -1.48
CA LEU A 416 -44.06 13.81 -0.48
C LEU A 416 -44.17 15.21 -1.12
N LYS A 417 -43.19 15.61 -1.94
CA LYS A 417 -43.22 16.89 -2.65
C LYS A 417 -44.43 17.03 -3.57
N LYS A 418 -44.86 15.94 -4.24
CA LYS A 418 -46.04 15.94 -5.12
C LYS A 418 -47.35 16.15 -4.38
N ILE A 419 -47.44 15.70 -3.12
CA ILE A 419 -48.64 15.89 -2.27
C ILE A 419 -48.54 17.17 -1.42
N GLY A 420 -47.54 18.02 -1.63
CA GLY A 420 -47.35 19.27 -0.88
C GLY A 420 -46.83 19.09 0.53
N GLU A 421 -46.26 17.91 0.84
CA GLU A 421 -45.73 17.59 2.17
C GLU A 421 -44.26 18.00 2.30
N ASN A 422 -43.90 18.43 3.51
CA ASN A 422 -42.54 18.83 3.87
C ASN A 422 -41.78 17.68 4.56
N CYS A 423 -40.55 17.95 4.98
CA CYS A 423 -39.78 17.04 5.80
C CYS A 423 -40.53 16.69 7.11
N TRP A 424 -41.10 15.49 7.20
CA TRP A 424 -41.83 14.97 8.37
C TRP A 424 -41.12 15.04 9.74
N TYR A 425 -39.85 15.43 9.79
CA TYR A 425 -39.12 15.61 11.06
C TYR A 425 -38.92 17.08 11.46
N CYS A 426 -38.89 18.01 10.50
CA CYS A 426 -38.56 19.42 10.80
C CYS A 426 -39.31 20.43 9.92
N ASP A 427 -40.31 19.98 9.18
CA ASP A 427 -41.17 20.74 8.28
C ASP A 427 -40.44 21.56 7.20
N PHE A 428 -39.18 21.24 6.92
CA PHE A 428 -38.41 21.87 5.85
C PHE A 428 -38.92 21.43 4.47
N GLU A 429 -39.18 22.39 3.59
CA GLU A 429 -39.63 22.16 2.22
C GLU A 429 -38.56 21.42 1.39
N PHE A 430 -38.95 20.40 0.63
CA PHE A 430 -37.99 19.59 -0.11
C PHE A 430 -37.43 20.31 -1.35
N ASP A 431 -36.15 20.69 -1.27
CA ASP A 431 -35.35 21.18 -2.38
C ASP A 431 -34.77 20.00 -3.19
N LEU A 432 -35.66 19.38 -3.99
CA LEU A 432 -35.38 18.28 -4.92
C LEU A 432 -35.00 18.79 -6.32
#